data_AF-A0A354Y9L6-F1
#
_entry.id   AF-A0A354Y9L6-F1
#
_cell.length_a   1.000
_cell.length_b   1.000
_cell.length_c   1.000
_cell.angle_alpha   90.00
_cell.angle_beta   90.00
_cell.angle_gamma   90.00
#
_symmetry.space_group_name_H-M   'P 1'
#
loop_
_entity.id
_entity.type
_entity.pdbx_description
1 polymer ?
#
loop_
_entity_poly.entity_id
_entity_poly.type
_entity_poly.pdbx_seq_one_letter_code
_entity_poly.pdbx_strand_id
1 'polypeptide(L)'
;FRSAAIADVVAQAHGRVQVTAGAGITPDNIAAIARRTGADALHASAKALRHSAMRHDNRALVGLDADWQATDVRIVAALRRALDAAQVP
;
A
#
# COMPACT_ATOMS: atom_id res chain seq x y z
N PHE A 1 10.09 5.85 -5.56
CA PHE A 1 8.93 6.61 -5.04
C PHE A 1 9.35 8.08 -4.88
N ARG A 2 8.71 9.04 -5.57
CA ARG A 2 9.10 10.46 -5.53
C ARG A 2 8.11 11.25 -4.66
N SER A 3 8.32 11.28 -3.34
CA SER A 3 7.41 11.98 -2.42
C SER A 3 7.31 13.48 -2.67
N ALA A 4 8.40 14.12 -3.13
CA ALA A 4 8.41 15.55 -3.44
C ALA A 4 7.40 15.92 -4.55
N ALA A 5 7.37 15.15 -5.64
CA ALA A 5 6.41 15.39 -6.73
C ALA A 5 4.95 15.25 -6.27
N ILE A 6 4.66 14.37 -5.31
CA ILE A 6 3.30 14.25 -4.75
C ILE A 6 2.98 15.46 -3.87
N ALA A 7 3.92 15.96 -3.07
CA ALA A 7 3.73 17.18 -2.29
C ALA A 7 3.44 18.40 -3.20
N ASP A 8 4.13 18.51 -4.33
CA ASP A 8 3.87 19.57 -5.32
C ASP A 8 2.44 19.47 -5.88
N VAL A 9 1.99 18.23 -6.16
CA VAL A 9 0.62 17.97 -6.63
C VAL A 9 -0.41 18.29 -5.54
N VAL A 10 -0.14 17.97 -4.27
CA VAL A 10 -1.01 18.35 -3.13
C VAL A 10 -1.13 19.86 -3.02
N ALA A 11 -0.01 20.58 -3.09
CA ALA A 11 0.01 22.04 -3.05
C ALA A 11 -0.76 22.63 -4.25
N GLN A 12 -0.56 22.09 -5.45
CA GLN A 12 -1.28 22.52 -6.64
C GLN A 12 -2.78 22.21 -6.54
N ALA A 13 -3.17 21.07 -5.99
CA ALA A 13 -4.56 20.67 -5.83
C ALA A 13 -5.32 21.67 -4.95
N HIS A 14 -4.70 22.16 -3.88
CA HIS A 14 -5.26 23.18 -2.98
C HIS A 14 -6.69 22.82 -2.54
N GLY A 15 -6.90 21.54 -2.16
CA GLY A 15 -8.19 21.01 -1.72
C GLY A 15 -9.28 20.90 -2.79
N ARG A 16 -9.00 21.23 -4.06
CA ARG A 16 -9.98 21.15 -5.16
C ARG A 16 -10.22 19.71 -5.62
N VAL A 17 -9.22 18.85 -5.45
CA VAL A 17 -9.27 17.43 -5.74
C VAL A 17 -8.50 16.67 -4.66
N GLN A 18 -9.00 15.49 -4.29
CA GLN A 18 -8.32 14.63 -3.33
C GLN A 18 -7.08 13.99 -3.98
N VAL A 19 -5.93 14.12 -3.34
CA VAL A 19 -4.67 13.49 -3.77
C VAL A 19 -4.41 12.25 -2.92
N THR A 20 -4.26 11.11 -3.61
CA THR A 20 -3.95 9.83 -2.95
C THR A 20 -2.51 9.42 -3.28
N ALA A 21 -1.66 9.29 -2.27
CA ALA A 21 -0.31 8.75 -2.47
C ALA A 21 -0.35 7.22 -2.45
N GLY A 22 0.31 6.56 -3.41
CA GLY A 22 0.33 5.11 -3.52
C GLY A 22 1.57 4.56 -4.22
N ALA A 23 1.62 3.24 -4.41
CA ALA A 23 2.73 2.45 -4.95
C ALA A 23 3.91 2.24 -3.98
N GLY A 24 3.99 1.04 -3.40
CA GLY A 24 5.07 0.63 -2.51
C GLY A 24 4.93 1.08 -1.05
N ILE A 25 3.73 1.46 -0.63
CA ILE A 25 3.45 1.80 0.77
C ILE A 25 3.50 0.54 1.64
N THR A 26 4.30 0.59 2.71
CA THR A 26 4.51 -0.47 3.70
C THR A 26 4.33 0.10 5.12
N PRO A 27 4.17 -0.74 6.16
CA PRO A 27 4.11 -0.28 7.55
C PRO A 27 5.31 0.58 7.95
N ASP A 28 6.50 0.30 7.39
CA ASP A 28 7.74 1.00 7.74
C ASP A 28 7.82 2.42 7.15
N ASN A 29 7.11 2.68 6.05
CA ASN A 29 7.23 3.94 5.32
C ASN A 29 5.96 4.81 5.33
N ILE A 30 4.79 4.24 5.66
CA ILE A 30 3.49 4.91 5.50
C ILE A 30 3.42 6.26 6.23
N ALA A 31 3.85 6.30 7.49
CA ALA A 31 3.80 7.52 8.29
C ALA A 31 4.75 8.61 7.75
N ALA A 32 5.93 8.21 7.29
CA ALA A 32 6.90 9.15 6.73
C ALA A 32 6.47 9.68 5.37
N ILE A 33 5.80 8.87 4.55
CA ILE A 33 5.18 9.31 3.30
C ILE A 33 4.07 10.30 3.59
N ALA A 34 3.13 9.96 4.47
CA ALA A 34 1.99 10.79 4.80
C ALA A 34 2.41 12.19 5.26
N ARG A 35 3.40 12.28 6.18
CA ARG A 35 3.95 13.58 6.63
C ARG A 35 4.65 14.37 5.52
N ARG A 36 5.40 13.70 4.65
CA ARG A 36 6.16 14.37 3.59
C ARG A 36 5.29 14.87 2.45
N THR A 37 4.23 14.14 2.12
CA THR A 37 3.38 14.48 0.98
C THR A 37 2.21 15.36 1.37
N GLY A 38 1.70 15.24 2.61
CA GLY A 38 0.45 15.90 3.01
C GLY A 38 -0.75 15.41 2.18
N ALA A 39 -0.68 14.18 1.65
CA ALA A 39 -1.73 13.63 0.80
C ALA A 39 -2.97 13.31 1.64
N ASP A 40 -4.15 13.56 1.11
CA ASP A 40 -5.43 13.36 1.80
C ASP A 40 -5.72 11.88 2.09
N ALA A 41 -5.17 10.98 1.27
CA ALA A 41 -5.33 9.55 1.42
C ALA A 41 -4.07 8.77 1.00
N LEU A 42 -3.98 7.53 1.47
CA LEU A 42 -2.88 6.61 1.21
C LEU A 42 -3.41 5.30 0.64
N HIS A 43 -2.80 4.81 -0.44
CA HIS A 43 -3.15 3.55 -1.09
C HIS A 43 -2.03 2.53 -0.92
N ALA A 44 -2.32 1.43 -0.25
CA ALA A 44 -1.44 0.27 -0.12
C ALA A 44 -2.14 -0.99 -0.63
N SER A 45 -1.41 -1.84 -1.35
CA SER A 45 -1.91 -3.13 -1.78
C SER A 45 -2.06 -4.10 -0.60
N ALA A 46 -1.21 -3.96 0.43
CA ALA A 46 -1.17 -4.77 1.65
C ALA A 46 -1.22 -6.29 1.38
N LYS A 47 -0.63 -6.71 0.25
CA LYS A 47 -0.68 -8.10 -0.22
C LYS A 47 0.37 -8.96 0.48
N ALA A 48 0.01 -10.22 0.73
CA ALA A 48 0.93 -11.29 1.03
C ALA A 48 0.63 -12.49 0.13
N LEU A 49 1.64 -13.33 -0.10
CA LEU A 49 1.47 -14.60 -0.80
C LEU A 49 0.57 -15.53 0.03
N ARG A 50 -0.27 -16.29 -0.66
CA ARG A 50 -1.10 -17.36 -0.13
C ARG A 50 -0.74 -18.63 -0.87
N HIS A 51 -0.42 -19.65 -0.08
CA HIS A 51 -0.11 -20.96 -0.61
C HIS A 51 -1.39 -21.74 -0.88
N SER A 52 -1.48 -22.38 -2.04
CA SER A 52 -2.60 -23.24 -2.37
C SER A 52 -2.66 -24.47 -1.48
N ALA A 53 -3.89 -24.82 -1.07
CA ALA A 53 -4.16 -26.08 -0.40
C ALA A 53 -4.39 -27.24 -1.41
N MET A 54 -4.33 -26.96 -2.71
CA MET A 54 -4.43 -27.99 -3.74
C MET A 54 -3.29 -29.00 -3.58
N ARG A 55 -3.62 -30.28 -3.70
CA ARG A 55 -2.65 -31.38 -3.60
C ARG A 55 -2.09 -31.79 -4.97
N HIS A 56 -2.71 -31.33 -6.04
CA HIS A 56 -2.26 -31.56 -7.41
C HIS A 56 -1.80 -30.24 -8.03
N ASP A 57 -0.58 -30.24 -8.55
CA ASP A 57 0.06 -29.11 -9.23
C ASP A 57 0.38 -29.52 -10.67
N ASN A 58 -0.19 -28.82 -11.65
CA ASN A 58 0.06 -29.06 -13.07
C ASN A 58 1.09 -28.05 -13.60
N ARG A 59 2.36 -28.44 -13.53
CA ARG A 59 3.51 -27.62 -13.94
C ARG A 59 3.57 -27.27 -15.43
N ALA A 60 2.73 -27.89 -16.27
CA ALA A 60 2.62 -27.50 -17.67
C ALA A 60 1.89 -26.16 -17.86
N LEU A 61 1.14 -25.69 -16.85
CA LEU A 61 0.39 -24.43 -16.89
C LEU A 61 1.26 -23.22 -16.52
N VAL A 62 2.22 -22.88 -17.39
CA VAL A 62 3.11 -21.72 -17.19
C VAL A 62 2.30 -20.43 -17.11
N GLY A 63 2.51 -19.64 -16.06
CA GLY A 63 1.81 -18.37 -15.81
C GLY A 63 0.48 -18.51 -15.06
N LEU A 64 0.12 -19.72 -14.62
CA LEU A 64 -1.04 -19.98 -13.75
C LEU A 64 -0.56 -20.63 -12.45
N ASP A 65 0.18 -19.87 -11.65
CA ASP A 65 0.62 -20.32 -10.32
C ASP A 65 -0.58 -20.65 -9.43
N ALA A 66 -0.50 -21.77 -8.71
CA ALA A 66 -1.53 -22.16 -7.74
C ALA A 66 -1.57 -21.20 -6.54
N ASP A 67 -0.42 -20.64 -6.19
CA ASP A 67 -0.29 -19.62 -5.15
C ASP A 67 -0.78 -18.27 -5.67
N TRP A 68 -1.40 -17.47 -4.79
CA TRP A 68 -1.96 -16.18 -5.19
C TRP A 68 -1.62 -15.09 -4.19
N GLN A 69 -1.72 -13.84 -4.64
CA GLN A 69 -1.61 -12.70 -3.74
C GLN A 69 -2.99 -12.31 -3.21
N ALA A 70 -3.10 -12.17 -1.89
CA ALA A 70 -4.29 -11.63 -1.24
C ALA A 70 -3.91 -10.57 -0.23
N THR A 71 -4.82 -9.63 0.02
CA THR A 71 -4.68 -8.68 1.13
C THR A 71 -4.52 -9.42 2.45
N ASP A 72 -3.54 -9.02 3.26
CA ASP A 72 -3.27 -9.60 4.57
C ASP A 72 -3.74 -8.65 5.69
N VAL A 73 -4.65 -9.14 6.53
CA VAL A 73 -5.20 -8.39 7.66
C VAL A 73 -4.12 -7.88 8.60
N ARG A 74 -3.02 -8.61 8.78
CA ARG A 74 -1.93 -8.22 9.68
C ARG A 74 -1.14 -7.04 9.10
N ILE A 75 -0.95 -7.00 7.78
CA ILE A 75 -0.31 -5.88 7.10
C ILE A 75 -1.20 -4.64 7.18
N VAL A 76 -2.50 -4.78 6.91
CA VAL A 76 -3.48 -3.68 7.06
C VAL A 76 -3.47 -3.13 8.48
N ALA A 77 -3.53 -4.01 9.49
CA ALA A 77 -3.48 -3.60 10.88
C ALA A 77 -2.15 -2.92 11.25
N ALA A 78 -1.02 -3.38 10.70
CA ALA A 78 0.29 -2.76 10.90
C ALA A 78 0.37 -1.36 10.25
N LEU A 79 -0.15 -1.19 9.04
CA LEU A 79 -0.27 0.12 8.38
C LEU A 79 -1.08 1.09 9.25
N ARG A 80 -2.24 0.63 9.76
CA ARG A 80 -3.09 1.47 10.62
C ARG A 80 -2.39 1.87 11.91
N ARG A 81 -1.75 0.92 12.60
CA ARG A 81 -0.98 1.18 13.82
C ARG A 81 0.16 2.17 13.59
N ALA A 82 0.86 2.07 12.46
CA ALA A 82 1.94 2.99 12.12
C ALA A 82 1.44 4.43 11.91
N LEU A 83 0.25 4.60 11.33
CA LEU A 83 -0.40 5.90 11.22
C LEU A 83 -0.86 6.44 12.57
N ASP A 84 -1.51 5.60 13.39
CA ASP A 84 -1.97 5.97 14.74
C ASP A 84 -0.82 6.45 15.63
N ALA A 85 0.26 5.67 15.69
CA ALA A 85 1.43 5.99 16.50
C ALA A 85 2.10 7.30 16.07
N ALA A 86 2.01 7.63 14.79
CA ALA A 86 2.59 8.83 14.21
C ALA A 86 1.71 10.08 14.33
N GLN A 87 0.47 9.93 14.84
CA GLN A 87 -0.52 11.01 14.96
C GLN A 87 -0.68 11.80 13.65
N VAL A 88 -0.50 11.12 12.51
CA VAL A 88 -0.74 11.76 11.23
C VAL A 88 -2.26 11.90 11.09
N PRO A 89 -2.77 13.11 10.77
CA PRO A 89 -4.20 13.31 10.55
C PRO A 89 -4.76 12.36 9.49
#